data_AF-A0A8J9SIX4-F1
#
_entry.id   AF-A0A8J9SIX4-F1
#
_cell.length_a   1.000
_cell.length_b   1.000
_cell.length_c   1.000
_cell.angle_alpha   90.00
_cell.angle_beta   90.00
_cell.angle_gamma   90.00
#
_symmetry.space_group_name_H-M   'P 1'
#
loop_
_entity.id
_entity.type
_entity.pdbx_description
1 polymer ?
#
loop_
_entity_poly.entity_id
_entity_poly.type
_entity_poly.pdbx_seq_one_letter_code
_entity_poly.pdbx_strand_id
1 'polypeptide(L)'
;MMRIFLPTLVAIWAVHAFAFVTPPYPVFLQASPTVLRTASQGATLDQHLMDLAQKFKLEIFDLDEGLFGFDSKDNRYGLEVVHTNIDVGNDGLGLVLTEMAGSPDGRGLVMVSKITGNAAKANPQAIHVGDTITGVMANDGVLKERVTAFNYDKTVEAIGRAKESSTDGTITLELNRLIKRLPVRVEIDDGSGHVQVIEALAGENLRRMFMRKQLKLYDERTRRFDQPFNTGNCGGDGVCGT
;
A
#
# COMPACT_ATOMS: atom_id res chain seq x y z
N MET A 1 -8.33 -43.69 -41.30
CA MET A 1 -7.26 -43.09 -42.12
C MET A 1 -7.63 -41.65 -42.37
N MET A 2 -7.06 -40.70 -41.61
CA MET A 2 -7.35 -39.28 -41.77
C MET A 2 -6.04 -38.51 -41.65
N ARG A 3 -5.73 -37.74 -42.70
CA ARG A 3 -4.45 -37.10 -42.95
C ARG A 3 -4.35 -35.77 -42.19
N ILE A 4 -3.19 -35.59 -41.59
CA ILE A 4 -2.68 -34.36 -40.97
C ILE A 4 -2.36 -33.34 -42.07
N PHE A 5 -2.74 -32.09 -41.88
CA PHE A 5 -2.23 -30.94 -42.62
C PHE A 5 -1.83 -29.85 -41.62
N LEU A 6 -0.52 -29.59 -41.53
CA LEU A 6 0.03 -28.32 -41.05
C LEU A 6 -0.09 -27.27 -42.15
N PRO A 7 -0.18 -25.99 -41.76
CA PRO A 7 0.67 -25.00 -42.40
C PRO A 7 1.54 -24.26 -41.39
N THR A 8 2.79 -24.16 -41.79
CA THR A 8 3.89 -23.30 -41.31
C THR A 8 3.68 -21.83 -41.70
N LEU A 9 4.57 -20.97 -41.18
CA LEU A 9 4.89 -19.57 -41.54
C LEU A 9 4.08 -18.51 -40.74
N VAL A 10 4.63 -17.43 -40.19
CA VAL A 10 5.96 -16.79 -40.29
C VAL A 10 6.14 -15.89 -39.05
N ALA A 11 7.37 -15.82 -38.57
CA ALA A 11 7.81 -14.88 -37.55
C ALA A 11 7.91 -13.45 -38.10
N ILE A 12 7.40 -12.46 -37.37
CA ILE A 12 7.86 -11.07 -37.49
C ILE A 12 8.08 -10.53 -36.08
N TRP A 13 9.36 -10.36 -35.74
CA TRP A 13 9.83 -9.53 -34.65
C TRP A 13 9.74 -8.07 -35.07
N ALA A 14 9.09 -7.23 -34.27
CA ALA A 14 9.18 -5.78 -34.39
C ALA A 14 9.69 -5.20 -33.07
N VAL A 15 11.01 -5.03 -33.00
CA VAL A 15 11.72 -4.26 -31.97
C VAL A 15 11.46 -2.78 -32.26
N HIS A 16 10.72 -2.10 -31.38
CA HIS A 16 10.69 -0.63 -31.37
C HIS A 16 11.62 -0.14 -30.26
N ALA A 17 12.85 0.18 -30.68
CA ALA A 17 13.79 0.96 -29.91
C ALA A 17 13.34 2.44 -29.95
N PHE A 18 12.84 2.96 -28.83
CA PHE A 18 12.70 4.40 -28.65
C PHE A 18 14.06 4.98 -28.23
N ALA A 19 14.67 5.71 -29.15
CA ALA A 19 15.84 6.52 -28.90
C ALA A 19 15.49 7.68 -27.97
N PHE A 20 16.10 7.71 -26.79
CA PHE A 20 16.16 8.89 -25.94
C PHE A 20 17.10 9.92 -26.58
N VAL A 21 16.53 10.98 -27.16
CA VAL A 21 17.25 12.21 -27.49
C VAL A 21 17.36 13.02 -26.21
N THR A 22 18.56 13.12 -25.66
CA THR A 22 18.86 14.04 -24.55
C THR A 22 19.12 15.44 -25.12
N PRO A 23 18.47 16.51 -24.60
CA PRO A 23 18.83 17.87 -24.94
C PRO A 23 20.12 18.30 -24.21
N PRO A 24 20.90 19.20 -24.80
CA PRO A 24 22.16 19.69 -24.23
C PRO A 24 21.91 20.65 -23.05
N TYR A 25 22.69 20.48 -21.98
CA TYR A 25 22.83 21.45 -20.89
C TYR A 25 23.20 22.83 -21.45
N PRO A 26 22.70 23.92 -20.84
CA PRO A 26 23.66 24.75 -20.13
C PRO A 26 23.13 25.48 -18.89
N VAL A 27 24.11 26.06 -18.18
CA VAL A 27 24.06 27.16 -17.19
C VAL A 27 23.90 26.75 -15.73
N PHE A 28 25.07 26.61 -15.10
CA PHE A 28 25.32 26.79 -13.68
C PHE A 28 24.87 28.20 -13.25
N LEU A 29 23.74 28.29 -12.55
CA LEU A 29 23.42 29.44 -11.71
C LEU A 29 23.77 29.06 -10.27
N GLN A 30 24.89 29.60 -9.80
CA GLN A 30 25.28 29.62 -8.39
C GLN A 30 24.22 30.42 -7.61
N ALA A 31 23.17 29.74 -7.15
CA ALA A 31 22.34 30.23 -6.07
C ALA A 31 23.08 29.93 -4.75
N SER A 32 23.53 31.00 -4.08
CA SER A 32 24.01 30.94 -2.70
C SER A 32 23.04 30.12 -1.85
N PRO A 33 23.51 29.14 -1.06
CA PRO A 33 22.64 28.49 -0.10
C PRO A 33 22.33 29.50 1.01
N THR A 34 21.25 30.26 0.85
CA THR A 34 20.56 30.83 2.00
C THR A 34 20.09 29.63 2.81
N VAL A 35 20.87 29.32 3.86
CA VAL A 35 20.56 28.34 4.87
C VAL A 35 19.28 28.80 5.56
N LEU A 36 18.14 28.44 4.96
CA LEU A 36 16.88 28.29 5.65
C LEU A 36 17.07 27.09 6.58
N ARG A 37 17.69 27.36 7.72
CA ARG A 37 17.54 26.56 8.94
C ARG A 37 16.07 26.66 9.34
N THR A 38 15.21 25.90 8.69
CA THR A 38 13.98 25.44 9.31
C THR A 38 14.42 24.55 10.46
N ALA A 39 14.43 25.11 11.66
CA ALA A 39 14.50 24.36 12.89
C ALA A 39 13.23 23.49 12.97
N SER A 40 13.24 22.31 12.33
CA SER A 40 12.31 21.25 12.69
C SER A 40 12.83 20.66 13.98
N GLN A 41 12.24 21.14 15.08
CA GLN A 41 12.36 20.65 16.44
C GLN A 41 12.46 19.12 16.46
N GLY A 42 13.43 18.60 17.22
CA GLY A 42 13.62 17.18 17.45
C GLY A 42 12.40 16.59 18.13
N ALA A 43 11.42 16.14 17.34
CA ALA A 43 10.38 15.26 17.82
C ALA A 43 11.06 14.02 18.38
N THR A 44 10.73 13.66 19.62
CA THR A 44 11.18 12.40 20.20
C THR A 44 10.65 11.25 19.35
N LEU A 45 11.33 10.11 19.36
CA LEU A 45 10.90 8.90 18.64
C LEU A 45 9.42 8.58 18.94
N ASP A 46 9.02 8.69 20.20
CA ASP A 46 7.64 8.46 20.63
C ASP A 46 6.65 9.45 20.00
N GLN A 47 7.04 10.72 19.87
CA GLN A 47 6.21 11.72 19.22
C GLN A 47 6.06 11.44 17.71
N HIS A 48 7.11 10.96 17.06
CA HIS A 48 7.04 10.52 15.67
C HIS A 48 6.11 9.32 15.48
N LEU A 49 6.23 8.30 16.34
CA LEU A 49 5.34 7.15 16.32
C LEU A 49 3.90 7.56 16.58
N MET A 50 3.65 8.47 17.53
CA MET A 50 2.29 8.98 17.81
C MET A 50 1.69 9.72 16.61
N ASP A 51 2.47 10.53 15.89
CA ASP A 51 2.02 11.20 14.65
C ASP A 51 1.67 10.17 13.56
N LEU A 52 2.42 9.08 13.43
CA LEU A 52 2.09 7.99 12.51
C LEU A 52 0.82 7.24 12.97
N ALA A 53 0.73 6.87 14.25
CA ALA A 53 -0.40 6.15 14.83
C ALA A 53 -1.72 6.90 14.64
N GLN A 54 -1.71 8.23 14.78
CA GLN A 54 -2.90 9.05 14.57
C GLN A 54 -3.44 8.99 13.13
N LYS A 55 -2.57 8.71 12.14
CA LYS A 55 -2.95 8.58 10.73
C LYS A 55 -3.48 7.20 10.38
N PHE A 56 -3.26 6.18 11.22
CA PHE A 56 -3.87 4.88 11.04
C PHE A 56 -5.34 4.87 11.45
N LYS A 57 -6.16 4.16 10.66
CA LYS A 57 -7.55 3.83 10.93
C LYS A 57 -7.69 2.32 10.92
N LEU A 58 -8.42 1.77 11.89
CA LEU A 58 -8.85 0.39 11.83
C LEU A 58 -10.15 0.30 11.03
N GLU A 59 -10.17 -0.56 10.01
CA GLU A 59 -11.35 -0.89 9.22
C GLU A 59 -11.75 -2.35 9.46
N ILE A 60 -13.05 -2.58 9.48
CA ILE A 60 -13.64 -3.92 9.58
C ILE A 60 -14.04 -4.31 8.17
N PHE A 61 -13.42 -5.34 7.62
CA PHE A 61 -13.75 -5.86 6.30
C PHE A 61 -14.88 -6.89 6.37
N ASP A 62 -14.81 -7.77 7.37
CA ASP A 62 -15.82 -8.77 7.64
C ASP A 62 -16.01 -8.90 9.15
N LEU A 63 -17.22 -8.66 9.64
CA LEU A 63 -17.52 -8.73 11.07
C LEU A 63 -17.66 -10.18 11.54
N ASP A 64 -18.18 -11.07 10.68
CA ASP A 64 -18.49 -12.46 11.01
C ASP A 64 -17.20 -13.29 11.05
N GLU A 65 -16.28 -13.03 10.12
CA GLU A 65 -14.95 -13.63 10.12
C GLU A 65 -13.95 -12.91 11.03
N GLY A 66 -14.33 -11.75 11.58
CA GLY A 66 -13.44 -10.92 12.40
C GLY A 66 -12.23 -10.40 11.61
N LEU A 67 -12.41 -10.11 10.32
CA LEU A 67 -11.35 -9.60 9.45
C LEU A 67 -11.17 -8.10 9.64
N PHE A 68 -10.05 -7.74 10.26
CA PHE A 68 -9.62 -6.37 10.45
C PHE A 68 -8.53 -5.97 9.46
N GLY A 69 -8.54 -4.70 9.08
CA GLY A 69 -7.56 -4.04 8.23
C GLY A 69 -7.13 -2.71 8.82
N PHE A 70 -5.95 -2.28 8.43
CA PHE A 70 -5.59 -0.88 8.57
C PHE A 70 -5.89 -0.14 7.26
N ASP A 71 -6.29 1.12 7.38
CA ASP A 71 -6.30 2.09 6.30
C ASP A 71 -5.73 3.43 6.80
N SER A 72 -5.43 4.35 5.90
CA SER A 72 -5.01 5.71 6.24
C SER A 72 -6.21 6.62 6.45
N LYS A 73 -6.22 7.39 7.55
CA LYS A 73 -7.17 8.50 7.76
C LYS A 73 -6.93 9.67 6.81
N ASP A 74 -5.68 9.85 6.37
CA ASP A 74 -5.28 10.93 5.49
C ASP A 74 -5.07 10.42 4.06
N ASN A 75 -5.82 10.97 3.10
CA ASN A 75 -5.71 10.59 1.69
C ASN A 75 -4.32 10.83 1.10
N ARG A 76 -3.48 11.66 1.72
CA ARG A 76 -2.08 11.88 1.31
C ARG A 76 -1.19 10.66 1.55
N TYR A 77 -1.66 9.68 2.31
CA TYR A 77 -0.91 8.47 2.61
C TYR A 77 -1.65 7.23 2.10
N GLY A 78 -0.88 6.23 1.70
CA GLY A 78 -1.35 4.88 1.39
C GLY A 78 -0.65 3.88 2.29
N LEU A 79 -1.13 2.64 2.23
CA LEU A 79 -0.47 1.52 2.89
C LEU A 79 0.28 0.70 1.85
N GLU A 80 1.55 0.45 2.14
CA GLU A 80 2.37 -0.55 1.45
C GLU A 80 2.43 -1.79 2.32
N VAL A 81 2.16 -2.95 1.72
CA VAL A 81 2.36 -4.25 2.37
C VAL A 81 3.78 -4.69 2.11
N VAL A 82 4.53 -4.93 3.17
CA VAL A 82 5.92 -5.37 3.13
C VAL A 82 6.05 -6.75 3.72
N HIS A 83 6.71 -7.65 2.99
CA HIS A 83 7.02 -9.00 3.45
C HIS A 83 8.51 -9.12 3.72
N THR A 84 8.88 -9.72 4.85
CA THR A 84 10.29 -9.92 5.22
C THR A 84 10.48 -11.24 5.95
N ASN A 85 11.58 -11.93 5.65
CA ASN A 85 11.95 -13.16 6.30
C ASN A 85 13.04 -12.87 7.33
N ILE A 86 12.80 -13.25 8.58
CA ILE A 86 13.73 -13.05 9.69
C ILE A 86 14.11 -14.41 10.25
N ASP A 87 15.41 -14.70 10.24
CA ASP A 87 15.98 -15.81 11.01
C ASP A 87 15.97 -15.41 12.48
N VAL A 88 15.08 -16.02 13.27
CA VAL A 88 14.89 -15.66 14.68
C VAL A 88 16.00 -16.27 15.54
N GLY A 89 16.60 -17.39 15.09
CA GLY A 89 17.65 -18.12 15.80
C GLY A 89 17.46 -18.19 17.33
N ASN A 90 18.57 -18.11 18.05
CA ASN A 90 18.60 -18.03 19.52
C ASN A 90 18.67 -16.59 20.04
N ASP A 91 19.09 -15.64 19.21
CA ASP A 91 19.31 -14.23 19.61
C ASP A 91 18.03 -13.36 19.56
N GLY A 92 16.89 -13.97 19.22
CA GLY A 92 15.59 -13.32 19.16
C GLY A 92 15.35 -12.56 17.87
N LEU A 93 14.17 -11.92 17.78
CA LEU A 93 13.71 -11.26 16.56
C LEU A 93 14.53 -10.00 16.24
N GLY A 94 14.96 -9.27 17.27
CA GLY A 94 15.64 -7.98 17.12
C GLY A 94 14.71 -6.80 16.82
N LEU A 95 13.40 -6.95 16.95
CA LEU A 95 12.44 -5.84 16.88
C LEU A 95 12.05 -5.39 18.29
N VAL A 96 12.07 -4.09 18.52
CA VAL A 96 11.39 -3.47 19.65
C VAL A 96 10.05 -2.97 19.15
N LEU A 97 8.98 -3.44 19.80
CA LEU A 97 7.62 -3.09 19.48
C LEU A 97 7.07 -2.15 20.56
N THR A 98 6.23 -1.21 20.15
CA THR A 98 5.56 -0.28 21.06
C THR A 98 4.07 -0.27 20.75
N GLU A 99 3.27 -0.47 21.79
CA GLU A 99 1.82 -0.35 21.69
C GLU A 99 1.40 1.12 21.73
N MET A 100 0.79 1.58 20.65
CA MET A 100 0.39 2.97 20.46
C MET A 100 -1.08 3.20 20.84
N ALA A 101 -1.88 2.14 20.77
CA ALA A 101 -3.26 2.12 21.21
C ALA A 101 -3.62 0.70 21.65
N GLY A 102 -4.44 0.59 22.70
CA GLY A 102 -4.86 -0.68 23.27
C GLY A 102 -6.30 -0.63 23.78
N SER A 103 -6.99 -1.77 23.68
CA SER A 103 -8.31 -2.03 24.25
C SER A 103 -8.23 -3.25 25.17
N PRO A 104 -9.01 -3.30 26.28
CA PRO A 104 -9.12 -4.48 27.14
C PRO A 104 -9.52 -5.76 26.40
N ASP A 105 -10.15 -5.65 25.23
CA ASP A 105 -10.55 -6.79 24.39
C ASP A 105 -9.35 -7.48 23.71
N GLY A 106 -8.13 -7.03 24.01
CA GLY A 106 -6.88 -7.46 23.40
C GLY A 106 -6.80 -7.04 21.93
N ARG A 107 -7.38 -5.89 21.61
CA ARG A 107 -7.19 -5.21 20.33
C ARG A 107 -6.22 -4.05 20.52
N GLY A 108 -5.36 -3.78 19.54
CA GLY A 108 -4.39 -2.70 19.64
C GLY A 108 -3.74 -2.32 18.32
N LEU A 109 -2.86 -1.33 18.41
CA LEU A 109 -1.96 -0.90 17.35
C LEU A 109 -0.53 -1.05 17.86
N VAL A 110 0.19 -2.02 17.32
CA VAL A 110 1.57 -2.32 17.71
C VAL A 110 2.50 -1.93 16.55
N MET A 111 3.42 -1.01 16.82
CA MET A 111 4.32 -0.46 15.81
C MET A 111 5.78 -0.80 16.15
N VAL A 112 6.61 -0.93 15.12
CA VAL A 112 8.07 -1.10 15.29
C VAL A 112 8.66 0.23 15.75
N SER A 113 9.21 0.26 16.96
CA SER A 113 9.87 1.47 17.50
C SER A 113 11.37 1.46 17.31
N LYS A 114 12.01 0.29 17.30
CA LYS A 114 13.44 0.16 17.07
C LYS A 114 13.78 -1.18 16.42
N ILE A 115 14.77 -1.17 15.54
CA ILE A 115 15.26 -2.35 14.82
C ILE A 115 16.70 -2.62 15.25
N THR A 116 16.99 -3.87 15.60
CA THR A 116 18.27 -4.37 16.11
C THR A 116 18.46 -5.84 15.71
N GLY A 117 19.59 -6.46 16.08
CA GLY A 117 19.76 -7.91 16.00
C GLY A 117 19.48 -8.52 14.62
N ASN A 118 18.73 -9.61 14.59
CA ASN A 118 18.45 -10.37 13.37
C ASN A 118 17.52 -9.64 12.40
N ALA A 119 16.55 -8.87 12.89
CA ALA A 119 15.71 -8.02 12.05
C ALA A 119 16.52 -7.00 11.23
N ALA A 120 17.60 -6.46 11.79
CA ALA A 120 18.49 -5.55 11.07
C ALA A 120 19.29 -6.25 9.95
N LYS A 121 19.53 -7.57 10.07
CA LYS A 121 20.27 -8.39 9.10
C LYS A 121 19.39 -8.95 7.98
N ALA A 122 18.12 -9.23 8.28
CA ALA A 122 17.15 -9.86 7.39
C ALA A 122 17.03 -9.15 6.02
N ASN A 123 16.77 -7.84 6.05
CA ASN A 123 16.87 -6.94 4.92
C ASN A 123 16.81 -5.49 5.44
N PRO A 124 17.92 -4.73 5.38
CA PRO A 124 17.99 -3.38 5.97
C PRO A 124 16.97 -2.38 5.40
N GLN A 125 16.41 -2.64 4.21
CA GLN A 125 15.39 -1.78 3.59
C GLN A 125 13.96 -2.31 3.78
N ALA A 126 13.78 -3.53 4.30
CA ALA A 126 12.46 -4.13 4.40
C ALA A 126 11.67 -3.61 5.60
N ILE A 127 12.31 -3.41 6.76
CA ILE A 127 11.61 -3.01 7.99
C ILE A 127 12.01 -1.59 8.35
N HIS A 128 11.04 -0.74 8.66
CA HIS A 128 11.23 0.61 9.13
C HIS A 128 10.54 0.84 10.46
N VAL A 129 11.08 1.81 11.21
CA VAL A 129 10.39 2.35 12.39
C VAL A 129 9.06 2.94 11.94
N GLY A 130 7.99 2.60 12.66
CA GLY A 130 6.62 2.99 12.33
C GLY A 130 5.85 1.98 11.48
N ASP A 131 6.48 0.88 11.06
CA ASP A 131 5.75 -0.22 10.42
C ASP A 131 4.87 -0.95 11.46
N THR A 132 3.70 -1.42 11.03
CA THR A 132 2.76 -2.19 11.87
C THR A 132 2.75 -3.64 11.43
N ILE A 133 2.86 -4.59 12.36
CA ILE A 133 2.79 -6.02 12.01
C ILE A 133 1.33 -6.41 11.76
N THR A 134 1.04 -7.01 10.61
CA THR A 134 -0.31 -7.45 10.21
C THR A 134 -0.42 -8.95 10.02
N GLY A 135 0.69 -9.64 9.77
CA GLY A 135 0.71 -11.08 9.63
C GLY A 135 2.03 -11.69 10.09
N VAL A 136 1.94 -12.92 10.56
CA VAL A 136 3.09 -13.74 10.94
C VAL A 136 2.90 -15.11 10.29
N MET A 137 3.96 -15.61 9.66
CA MET A 137 3.96 -16.92 9.01
C MET A 137 5.21 -17.69 9.40
N ALA A 138 5.06 -18.99 9.65
CA ALA A 138 6.20 -19.90 9.68
C ALA A 138 6.71 -20.12 8.24
N ASN A 139 8.02 -20.31 8.06
CA ASN A 139 8.62 -20.38 6.71
C ASN A 139 8.15 -21.61 5.91
N ASP A 140 7.70 -22.66 6.59
CA ASP A 140 7.07 -23.84 5.99
C ASP A 140 5.65 -23.59 5.46
N GLY A 141 5.08 -22.40 5.72
CA GLY A 141 3.73 -22.01 5.34
C GLY A 141 2.63 -22.72 6.14
N VAL A 142 2.99 -23.53 7.14
CA VAL A 142 2.03 -24.34 7.92
C VAL A 142 1.20 -23.46 8.84
N LEU A 143 1.85 -22.51 9.51
CA LEU A 143 1.16 -21.50 10.30
C LEU A 143 1.14 -20.17 9.55
N LYS A 144 -0.05 -19.68 9.26
CA LYS A 144 -0.29 -18.31 8.79
C LYS A 144 -1.32 -17.66 9.70
N GLU A 145 -0.85 -16.76 10.55
CA GLU A 145 -1.69 -16.04 11.50
C GLU A 145 -1.77 -14.57 11.12
N ARG A 146 -3.00 -14.06 11.00
CA ARG A 146 -3.24 -12.62 10.80
C ARG A 146 -3.29 -11.98 12.18
N VAL A 147 -2.36 -11.07 12.44
CA VAL A 147 -2.21 -10.38 13.74
C VAL A 147 -2.65 -8.92 13.68
N THR A 148 -3.28 -8.52 12.58
CA THR A 148 -3.86 -7.18 12.43
C THR A 148 -4.78 -6.88 13.60
N ALA A 149 -4.58 -5.70 14.20
CA ALA A 149 -5.34 -5.21 15.35
C ALA A 149 -5.11 -5.96 16.67
N PHE A 150 -4.09 -6.82 16.80
CA PHE A 150 -3.73 -7.40 18.10
C PHE A 150 -3.01 -6.38 18.99
N ASN A 151 -3.17 -6.52 20.30
CA ASN A 151 -2.35 -5.79 21.27
C ASN A 151 -0.95 -6.40 21.39
N TYR A 152 -0.06 -5.75 22.16
CA TYR A 152 1.33 -6.17 22.27
C TYR A 152 1.48 -7.64 22.66
N ASP A 153 0.78 -8.07 23.71
CA ASP A 153 0.91 -9.42 24.26
C ASP A 153 0.52 -10.48 23.23
N LYS A 154 -0.63 -10.33 22.56
CA LYS A 154 -1.08 -11.27 21.53
C LYS A 154 -0.18 -11.27 20.30
N THR A 155 0.37 -10.12 19.90
CA THR A 155 1.32 -10.05 18.79
C THR A 155 2.60 -10.82 19.13
N VAL A 156 3.15 -10.63 20.33
CA VAL A 156 4.35 -11.35 20.78
C VAL A 156 4.08 -12.85 20.91
N GLU A 157 2.91 -13.23 21.42
CA GLU A 157 2.48 -14.64 21.51
C GLU A 157 2.39 -15.30 20.12
N ALA A 158 1.77 -14.64 19.15
CA ALA A 158 1.66 -15.13 17.77
C ALA A 158 3.03 -15.30 17.11
N ILE A 159 3.96 -14.37 17.34
CA ILE A 159 5.37 -14.50 16.90
C ILE A 159 6.04 -15.71 17.55
N GLY A 160 5.81 -15.93 18.85
CA GLY A 160 6.30 -17.10 19.58
C GLY A 160 5.81 -18.41 18.97
N ARG A 161 4.49 -18.52 18.71
CA ARG A 161 3.90 -19.69 18.05
C ARG A 161 4.48 -19.95 16.66
N ALA A 162 4.64 -18.91 15.86
CA ALA A 162 5.23 -19.04 14.53
C ALA A 162 6.69 -19.50 14.58
N LYS A 163 7.46 -19.04 15.57
CA LYS A 163 8.81 -19.51 15.81
C LYS A 163 8.84 -21.01 16.17
N GLU A 164 7.97 -21.44 17.08
CA GLU A 164 7.89 -22.85 17.51
C GLU A 164 7.43 -23.78 16.39
N SER A 165 6.55 -23.30 15.52
CA SER A 165 6.09 -24.04 14.34
C SER A 165 7.15 -24.12 13.23
N SER A 166 8.12 -23.20 13.21
CA SER A 166 9.12 -23.14 12.16
C SER A 166 10.22 -24.19 12.35
N THR A 167 10.46 -24.99 11.33
CA THR A 167 11.48 -26.06 11.36
C THR A 167 12.91 -25.54 11.19
N ASP A 168 13.10 -24.39 10.54
CA ASP A 168 14.39 -23.79 10.24
C ASP A 168 14.69 -22.54 11.09
N GLY A 169 13.78 -22.17 12.00
CA GLY A 169 13.92 -20.98 12.84
C GLY A 169 13.68 -19.66 12.11
N THR A 170 13.28 -19.70 10.83
CA THR A 170 12.92 -18.53 10.04
C THR A 170 11.42 -18.29 10.11
N ILE A 171 11.02 -17.03 10.27
CA ILE A 171 9.62 -16.61 10.17
C ILE A 171 9.49 -15.52 9.11
N THR A 172 8.33 -15.45 8.46
CA THR A 172 7.97 -14.36 7.58
C THR A 172 7.01 -13.41 8.30
N LEU A 173 7.36 -12.13 8.34
CA LEU A 173 6.47 -11.08 8.81
C LEU A 173 5.84 -10.35 7.62
N GLU A 174 4.55 -10.07 7.75
CA GLU A 174 3.82 -9.13 6.91
C GLU A 174 3.62 -7.85 7.72
N LEU A 175 4.03 -6.71 7.16
CA LEU A 175 3.94 -5.41 7.78
C LEU A 175 3.19 -4.44 6.88
N ASN A 176 2.42 -3.54 7.48
CA ASN A 176 1.85 -2.38 6.82
C ASN A 176 2.69 -1.14 7.11
N ARG A 177 3.16 -0.48 6.05
CA ARG A 177 3.87 0.79 6.10
C ARG A 177 2.99 1.93 5.61
N LEU A 178 2.96 3.02 6.35
CA LEU A 178 2.30 4.24 5.92
C LEU A 178 3.25 5.06 5.02
N ILE A 179 2.91 5.18 3.73
CA ILE A 179 3.73 5.90 2.73
C ILE A 179 2.98 7.09 2.18
N LYS A 180 3.68 8.21 2.04
CA LYS A 180 3.13 9.39 1.37
C LYS A 180 2.94 9.12 -0.11
N ARG A 181 1.72 9.28 -0.62
CA ARG A 181 1.39 9.11 -2.03
C ARG A 181 2.04 10.22 -2.86
N LEU A 182 2.58 9.83 -4.01
CA LEU A 182 3.12 10.78 -4.97
C LEU A 182 1.96 11.48 -5.70
N PRO A 183 2.09 12.80 -5.97
CA PRO A 183 1.17 13.49 -6.86
C PRO A 183 1.36 12.97 -8.29
N VAL A 184 0.26 12.68 -8.96
CA VAL A 184 0.20 12.25 -10.36
C VAL A 184 -0.70 13.20 -11.13
N ARG A 185 -0.34 13.48 -12.39
CA ARG A 185 -1.17 14.26 -13.30
C ARG A 185 -2.00 13.29 -14.14
N VAL A 186 -3.32 13.42 -14.06
CA VAL A 186 -4.28 12.65 -14.84
C VAL A 186 -4.81 13.55 -15.93
N GLU A 187 -4.65 13.12 -17.18
CA GLU A 187 -5.21 13.81 -18.34
C GLU A 187 -6.55 13.14 -18.69
N ILE A 188 -7.59 13.95 -18.82
CA ILE A 188 -8.95 13.51 -19.12
C ILE A 188 -9.32 14.12 -20.47
N ASP A 189 -9.61 13.28 -21.44
CA ASP A 189 -10.16 13.67 -22.73
C ASP A 189 -11.64 13.27 -22.76
N ASP A 190 -12.51 14.25 -22.99
CA ASP A 190 -13.95 14.07 -23.10
C ASP A 190 -14.41 13.76 -24.54
N GLY A 191 -13.47 13.61 -25.48
CA GLY A 191 -13.73 13.36 -26.89
C GLY A 191 -14.15 14.60 -27.68
N SER A 192 -14.22 15.78 -27.05
CA SER A 192 -14.43 17.07 -27.71
C SER A 192 -13.14 17.72 -28.21
N GLY A 193 -11.99 17.08 -27.94
CA GLY A 193 -10.65 17.62 -28.21
C GLY A 193 -10.12 18.53 -27.09
N HIS A 194 -10.87 18.67 -25.99
CA HIS A 194 -10.42 19.38 -24.79
C HIS A 194 -9.82 18.40 -23.78
N VAL A 195 -8.50 18.47 -23.60
CA VAL A 195 -7.79 17.69 -22.57
C VAL A 195 -7.73 18.49 -21.27
N GLN A 196 -8.39 18.00 -20.23
CA GLN A 196 -8.31 18.55 -18.88
C GLN A 196 -7.24 17.82 -18.07
N VAL A 197 -6.28 18.56 -17.51
CA VAL A 197 -5.23 17.98 -16.66
C VAL A 197 -5.55 18.22 -15.19
N ILE A 198 -5.54 17.15 -14.41
CA ILE A 198 -5.98 17.14 -13.02
C ILE A 198 -4.91 16.51 -12.15
N GLU A 199 -4.55 17.18 -11.06
CA GLU A 199 -3.70 16.58 -10.03
C GLU A 199 -4.50 15.59 -9.17
N ALA A 200 -3.98 14.37 -9.08
CA ALA A 200 -4.48 13.30 -8.23
C ALA A 200 -3.33 12.70 -7.41
N LEU A 201 -3.65 11.82 -6.49
CA LEU A 201 -2.64 11.06 -5.74
C LEU A 201 -2.55 9.63 -6.29
N ALA A 202 -1.34 9.05 -6.31
CA ALA A 202 -1.15 7.66 -6.71
C ALA A 202 -2.03 6.70 -5.88
N GLY A 203 -2.76 5.79 -6.54
CA GLY A 203 -3.67 4.85 -5.89
C GLY A 203 -4.97 5.46 -5.36
N GLU A 204 -5.27 6.73 -5.69
CA GLU A 204 -6.56 7.32 -5.38
C GLU A 204 -7.68 6.75 -6.28
N ASN A 205 -8.86 6.53 -5.71
CA ASN A 205 -10.01 6.07 -6.46
C ASN A 205 -10.48 7.18 -7.43
N LEU A 206 -10.27 6.98 -8.73
CA LEU A 206 -10.57 7.96 -9.79
C LEU A 206 -12.04 8.39 -9.78
N ARG A 207 -12.97 7.46 -9.54
CA ARG A 207 -14.41 7.78 -9.47
C ARG A 207 -14.72 8.74 -8.34
N ARG A 208 -14.22 8.47 -7.13
CA ARG A 208 -14.39 9.39 -5.98
C ARG A 208 -13.70 10.72 -6.23
N MET A 209 -12.53 10.71 -6.89
CA MET A 209 -11.81 11.93 -7.25
C MET A 209 -12.62 12.79 -8.22
N PHE A 210 -13.17 12.20 -9.29
CA PHE A 210 -14.02 12.89 -10.27
C PHE A 210 -15.29 13.46 -9.62
N MET A 211 -15.95 12.71 -8.75
CA MET A 211 -17.12 13.19 -8.00
C MET A 211 -16.79 14.41 -7.13
N ARG A 212 -15.67 14.40 -6.39
CA ARG A 212 -15.26 15.54 -5.56
C ARG A 212 -14.88 16.77 -6.40
N LYS A 213 -14.30 16.56 -7.57
CA LYS A 213 -13.97 17.65 -8.51
C LYS A 213 -15.15 18.05 -9.42
N GLN A 214 -16.33 17.49 -9.17
CA GLN A 214 -17.56 17.76 -9.92
C GLN A 214 -17.41 17.54 -11.42
N LEU A 215 -16.55 16.58 -11.81
CA LEU A 215 -16.36 16.20 -13.20
C LEU A 215 -17.49 15.26 -13.61
N LYS A 216 -18.03 15.48 -14.82
CA LYS A 216 -19.09 14.64 -15.37
C LYS A 216 -18.51 13.27 -15.73
N LEU A 217 -18.73 12.28 -14.87
CA LEU A 217 -18.32 10.89 -15.08
C LEU A 217 -19.05 10.20 -16.23
N TYR A 218 -20.26 10.67 -16.56
CA TYR A 218 -21.15 10.01 -17.49
C TYR A 218 -21.38 10.89 -18.72
N ASP A 219 -20.97 10.40 -19.89
CA ASP A 219 -21.42 10.96 -21.17
C ASP A 219 -22.91 10.61 -21.38
N GLU A 220 -23.67 11.44 -22.08
CA GLU A 220 -25.06 11.17 -22.46
C GLU A 220 -25.21 9.90 -23.30
N ARG A 221 -24.11 9.40 -23.87
CA ARG A 221 -24.02 8.13 -24.59
C ARG A 221 -23.90 6.89 -23.70
N THR A 222 -23.59 7.06 -22.41
CA THR A 222 -23.55 5.95 -21.43
C THR A 222 -24.93 5.62 -20.85
N ARG A 223 -26.02 6.07 -21.51
CA ARG A 223 -27.38 5.66 -21.18
C ARG A 223 -27.50 4.14 -21.20
N ARG A 224 -28.10 3.59 -20.16
CA ARG A 224 -28.49 2.18 -20.08
C ARG A 224 -29.30 1.79 -21.33
N PHE A 225 -28.82 0.82 -22.10
CA PHE A 225 -29.53 0.26 -23.25
C PHE A 225 -30.85 -0.44 -22.86
N ASP A 226 -31.00 -0.81 -21.60
CA ASP A 226 -32.09 -1.62 -21.05
C ASP A 226 -33.18 -0.82 -20.30
N GLN A 227 -33.06 0.51 -20.19
CA GLN A 227 -34.10 1.37 -19.60
C GLN A 227 -34.38 2.60 -20.48
N PRO A 228 -35.40 2.55 -21.36
CA PRO A 228 -35.76 3.68 -22.24
C PRO A 228 -36.43 4.85 -21.50
N PHE A 229 -36.74 4.70 -20.21
CA PHE A 229 -37.34 5.75 -19.39
C PHE A 229 -36.34 6.27 -18.36
N ASN A 230 -36.29 7.59 -18.25
CA ASN A 230 -35.20 8.44 -17.76
C ASN A 230 -34.94 8.35 -16.24
N THR A 231 -34.64 7.17 -15.70
CA THR A 231 -34.38 6.95 -14.26
C THR A 231 -32.88 6.86 -13.95
N GLY A 232 -32.13 7.93 -14.24
CA GLY A 232 -30.76 8.12 -13.78
C GLY A 232 -29.70 7.13 -14.30
N ASN A 233 -28.43 7.45 -14.04
CA ASN A 233 -27.27 6.68 -14.53
C ASN A 233 -26.84 5.54 -13.58
N CYS A 234 -27.64 5.24 -12.56
CA CYS A 234 -27.37 4.21 -11.57
C CYS A 234 -28.59 3.30 -11.45
N GLY A 235 -28.37 1.98 -11.56
CA GLY A 235 -29.44 1.00 -11.33
C GLY A 235 -29.96 1.05 -9.89
N GLY A 236 -31.16 0.51 -9.68
CA GLY A 236 -31.79 0.40 -8.34
C GLY A 236 -30.95 -0.38 -7.32
N ASP A 237 -30.01 -1.20 -7.78
CA ASP A 237 -29.05 -1.94 -6.94
C ASP A 237 -27.74 -1.18 -6.67
N GLY A 238 -27.64 0.10 -7.05
CA GLY A 238 -26.42 0.89 -6.89
C GLY A 238 -25.29 0.55 -7.88
N VAL A 239 -25.53 -0.41 -8.79
CA VAL A 239 -24.63 -0.74 -9.90
C VAL A 239 -24.81 0.33 -10.97
N CYS A 240 -23.89 1.29 -11.00
CA CYS A 240 -23.77 2.24 -12.09
C CYS A 240 -22.76 1.68 -13.09
N GLY A 241 -23.11 1.59 -14.37
CA GLY A 241 -22.15 1.19 -15.40
C GLY A 241 -20.95 2.14 -15.37
N THR A 242 -19.76 1.60 -15.13
CA THR A 242 -18.48 2.33 -15.21
C THR A 242 -17.80 2.00 -16.51
#